data_AF-A0A125QI09-F1
#
_entry.id   AF-A0A125QI09-F1
#
_cell.length_a   1.000
_cell.length_b   1.000
_cell.length_c   1.000
_cell.angle_alpha   90.00
_cell.angle_beta   90.00
_cell.angle_gamma   90.00
#
_symmetry.space_group_name_H-M   'P 1'
#
loop_
_entity.id
_entity.type
_entity.pdbx_description
1 polymer ?
#
loop_
_entity_poly.entity_id
_entity_poly.type
_entity_poly.pdbx_seq_one_letter_code
_entity_poly.pdbx_strand_id
1 'polypeptide(L)'
;MRLQPDNLQAVVSQIELLDKQGKTDESRQLLARQLAAHPESAYLQHALGMWLLHHGERPYALLGLSKAVELAPDNPDYRYDLATTLHAQDEVEAAQRQLEEIVQRHPANRKARVLLVNYWKETGQLQNVQVLLAQLEQQNPDDPALQQGL
;
A
#
# COMPACT_ATOMS: atom_id res chain seq x y z
N MET A 1 -23.82 17.03 20.20
CA MET A 1 -22.70 16.09 20.00
C MET A 1 -21.52 16.87 19.45
N ARG A 2 -20.47 17.08 20.24
CA ARG A 2 -19.23 17.73 19.79
C ARG A 2 -18.53 16.78 18.82
N LEU A 3 -18.55 17.10 17.53
CA LEU A 3 -17.67 16.48 16.54
C LEU A 3 -16.24 16.71 17.04
N GLN A 4 -15.50 15.64 17.34
CA GLN A 4 -14.08 15.75 17.67
C GLN A 4 -13.38 16.36 16.44
N PRO A 5 -12.76 17.55 16.54
CA PRO A 5 -12.12 18.22 15.40
C PRO A 5 -10.85 17.55 14.89
N ASP A 6 -10.58 16.29 15.24
CA ASP A 6 -9.28 15.63 15.01
C ASP A 6 -9.43 14.16 14.59
N ASN A 7 -10.57 13.80 13.96
CA ASN A 7 -10.72 12.48 13.37
C ASN A 7 -10.29 12.51 11.90
N LEU A 8 -8.98 12.34 11.66
CA LEU A 8 -8.41 12.27 10.32
C LEU A 8 -9.12 11.25 9.42
N GLN A 9 -9.63 10.14 9.98
CA GLN A 9 -10.38 9.15 9.22
C GLN A 9 -11.67 9.72 8.61
N ALA A 10 -12.43 10.49 9.41
CA ALA A 10 -13.64 11.16 8.94
C ALA A 10 -13.32 12.22 7.88
N VAL A 11 -12.20 12.93 8.05
CA VAL A 11 -11.75 13.95 7.10
C VAL A 11 -11.32 13.32 5.78
N VAL A 12 -10.57 12.22 5.78
CA VAL A 12 -10.23 11.50 4.54
C VAL A 12 -11.47 10.94 3.86
N SER A 13 -12.42 10.39 4.63
CA SER A 13 -13.70 9.94 4.06
C SER A 13 -14.46 11.09 3.38
N GLN A 14 -14.39 12.31 3.94
CA GLN A 14 -14.96 13.50 3.32
C GLN A 14 -14.22 13.89 2.03
N ILE A 15 -12.90 13.85 2.02
CA ILE A 15 -12.06 14.11 0.83
C ILE A 15 -12.45 13.16 -0.29
N GLU A 16 -12.51 11.85 -0.01
CA GLU A 16 -12.95 10.84 -0.98
C GLU A 16 -14.38 11.07 -1.49
N LEU A 17 -15.29 11.49 -0.61
CA LEU A 17 -16.67 11.76 -1.00
C LEU A 17 -16.76 12.98 -1.91
N LEU A 18 -16.06 14.07 -1.59
CA LEU A 18 -15.99 15.27 -2.45
C LEU A 18 -15.45 14.89 -3.83
N ASP A 19 -14.41 14.06 -3.86
CA ASP A 19 -13.79 13.61 -5.09
C ASP A 19 -14.75 12.80 -5.98
N LYS A 20 -15.44 11.82 -5.38
CA LYS A 20 -16.48 11.02 -6.06
C LYS A 20 -17.66 11.85 -6.56
N GLN A 21 -17.93 13.00 -5.94
CA GLN A 21 -18.96 13.94 -6.38
C GLN A 21 -18.49 14.86 -7.52
N GLY A 22 -17.26 14.70 -8.02
CA GLY A 22 -16.67 15.58 -9.04
C GLY A 22 -16.21 16.93 -8.48
N LYS A 23 -16.23 17.12 -7.16
CA LYS A 23 -15.74 18.32 -6.48
C LYS A 23 -14.23 18.21 -6.23
N THR A 24 -13.49 17.91 -7.29
CA THR A 24 -12.05 17.62 -7.26
C THR A 24 -11.24 18.77 -6.63
N ASP A 25 -11.59 20.02 -6.93
CA ASP A 25 -10.88 21.18 -6.36
C ASP A 25 -11.12 21.33 -4.85
N GLU A 26 -12.35 21.12 -4.38
CA GLU A 26 -12.66 21.16 -2.94
C GLU A 26 -11.94 20.02 -2.21
N SER A 27 -11.94 18.82 -2.79
CA SER A 27 -11.23 17.64 -2.28
C SER A 27 -9.73 17.93 -2.12
N ARG A 28 -9.08 18.41 -3.19
CA ARG A 28 -7.67 18.77 -3.20
C ARG A 28 -7.33 19.85 -2.17
N GLN A 29 -8.14 20.90 -2.08
CA GLN A 29 -7.92 21.98 -1.11
C GLN A 29 -8.06 21.49 0.33
N LEU A 30 -9.05 20.64 0.60
CA LEU A 30 -9.22 20.06 1.93
C LEU A 30 -8.03 19.18 2.31
N LEU A 31 -7.60 18.29 1.41
CA LEU A 31 -6.43 17.44 1.62
C LEU A 31 -5.16 18.26 1.87
N ALA A 32 -4.92 19.31 1.09
CA ALA A 32 -3.76 20.19 1.26
C ALA A 32 -3.76 20.92 2.62
N ARG A 33 -4.92 21.41 3.08
CA ARG A 33 -5.04 22.03 4.41
C ARG A 33 -4.73 21.05 5.54
N GLN A 34 -5.18 19.81 5.41
CA GLN A 34 -4.96 18.77 6.42
C GLN A 34 -3.50 18.34 6.47
N LEU A 35 -2.85 18.19 5.31
CA LEU A 35 -1.41 17.93 5.23
C LEU A 35 -0.58 19.08 5.79
N ALA A 36 -0.98 20.33 5.58
CA ALA A 36 -0.31 21.48 6.16
C ALA A 36 -0.42 21.52 7.70
N ALA A 37 -1.56 21.09 8.25
CA ALA A 37 -1.76 20.99 9.70
C ALA A 37 -1.09 19.75 10.33
N HIS A 38 -1.00 18.65 9.58
CA HIS A 38 -0.49 17.36 10.06
C HIS A 38 0.52 16.74 9.06
N PRO A 39 1.69 17.37 8.85
CA PRO A 39 2.64 16.97 7.80
C PRO A 39 3.22 15.57 7.98
N GLU A 40 3.31 15.09 9.23
CA GLU A 40 3.83 13.78 9.60
C GLU A 40 2.74 12.71 9.75
N SER A 41 1.51 12.99 9.32
CA SER A 41 0.45 11.98 9.33
C SER A 41 0.63 11.00 8.17
N ALA A 42 1.09 9.78 8.48
CA ALA A 42 1.21 8.69 7.51
C ALA A 42 -0.13 8.43 6.76
N TYR A 43 -1.25 8.54 7.48
CA TYR A 43 -2.59 8.35 6.91
C TYR A 43 -2.95 9.42 5.87
N LEU A 44 -2.62 10.69 6.13
CA LEU A 44 -2.86 11.76 5.14
C LEU A 44 -1.91 11.69 3.95
N GLN A 45 -0.65 11.26 4.17
CA GLN A 45 0.31 11.04 3.08
C GLN A 45 -0.16 9.89 2.17
N HIS A 46 -0.71 8.82 2.76
CA HIS A 46 -1.34 7.73 2.01
C HIS A 46 -2.57 8.22 1.24
N ALA A 47 -3.47 8.97 1.89
CA ALA A 47 -4.64 9.55 1.23
C ALA A 47 -4.26 10.46 0.05
N LEU A 48 -3.17 11.23 0.17
CA LEU A 48 -2.61 11.99 -0.95
C LEU A 48 -2.15 11.10 -2.10
N GLY A 49 -1.40 10.04 -1.80
CA GLY A 49 -0.99 9.06 -2.78
C GLY A 49 -2.18 8.46 -3.53
N MET A 50 -3.20 8.01 -2.80
CA MET A 50 -4.41 7.43 -3.38
C MET A 50 -5.22 8.44 -4.22
N TRP A 51 -5.35 9.68 -3.73
CA TRP A 51 -6.01 10.73 -4.48
C TRP A 51 -5.27 11.04 -5.79
N LEU A 52 -3.93 11.12 -5.77
CA LEU A 52 -3.12 11.34 -6.97
C LEU A 52 -3.23 10.19 -7.97
N LEU A 53 -3.27 8.93 -7.50
CA LEU A 53 -3.51 7.77 -8.36
C LEU A 53 -4.85 7.86 -9.09
N HIS A 54 -5.92 8.24 -8.38
CA HIS A 54 -7.25 8.40 -8.96
C HIS A 54 -7.28 9.46 -10.08
N HIS A 55 -6.40 10.46 -10.02
CA HIS A 55 -6.29 11.53 -11.01
C HIS A 55 -5.20 11.29 -12.06
N GLY A 56 -4.56 10.12 -12.07
CA GLY A 56 -3.53 9.78 -13.06
C GLY A 56 -2.15 10.39 -12.79
N GLU A 57 -1.97 11.08 -11.66
CA GLU A 57 -0.72 11.74 -11.26
C GLU A 57 0.25 10.75 -10.58
N ARG A 58 0.52 9.63 -11.27
CA ARG A 58 1.24 8.47 -10.70
C ARG A 58 2.65 8.79 -10.16
N PRO A 59 3.50 9.58 -10.84
CA PRO A 59 4.82 9.92 -10.31
C PRO A 59 4.75 10.65 -8.96
N TYR A 60 3.76 11.53 -8.78
CA TYR A 60 3.54 12.24 -7.52
C TYR A 60 2.92 11.35 -6.45
N ALA A 61 2.06 10.42 -6.86
CA ALA A 61 1.46 9.45 -5.94
C ALA A 61 2.54 8.61 -5.23
N LEU A 62 3.57 8.18 -5.96
CA LEU A 62 4.70 7.43 -5.39
C LEU A 62 5.41 8.20 -4.27
N LEU A 63 5.52 9.52 -4.36
CA LEU A 63 6.12 10.34 -3.29
C LEU A 63 5.27 10.29 -2.02
N GLY A 64 3.95 10.48 -2.15
CA GLY A 64 3.01 10.42 -1.02
C GLY A 64 2.95 9.03 -0.37
N LEU A 65 2.85 7.98 -1.18
CA LEU A 65 2.86 6.59 -0.70
C LEU A 65 4.19 6.21 -0.04
N SER A 66 5.32 6.61 -0.62
CA SER A 66 6.63 6.38 0.00
C SER A 66 6.73 7.08 1.35
N LYS A 67 6.25 8.33 1.45
CA LYS A 67 6.25 9.06 2.71
C LYS A 67 5.35 8.39 3.77
N ALA A 68 4.21 7.84 3.36
CA ALA A 68 3.35 7.08 4.26
C ALA A 68 4.05 5.82 4.81
N VAL A 69 4.79 5.10 3.97
CA VAL A 69 5.59 3.93 4.37
C VAL A 69 6.75 4.32 5.28
N GLU A 70 7.42 5.46 5.03
CA GLU A 70 8.47 5.98 5.92
C GLU A 70 7.92 6.31 7.32
N LEU A 71 6.76 6.95 7.38
CA LEU A 71 6.14 7.39 8.64
C LEU A 71 5.47 6.24 9.42
N ALA A 72 5.01 5.20 8.73
CA ALA A 72 4.38 4.02 9.32
C ALA A 72 4.96 2.72 8.72
N PRO A 73 6.22 2.37 9.02
CA PRO A 73 6.93 1.27 8.38
C PRO A 73 6.32 -0.11 8.65
N ASP A 74 5.54 -0.24 9.72
CA ASP A 74 4.90 -1.49 10.13
C ASP A 74 3.49 -1.67 9.58
N ASN A 75 2.95 -0.68 8.85
CA ASN A 75 1.66 -0.80 8.19
C ASN A 75 1.83 -1.54 6.85
N PRO A 76 1.37 -2.80 6.73
CA PRO A 76 1.56 -3.58 5.52
C PRO A 76 0.67 -3.07 4.37
N ASP A 77 -0.46 -2.42 4.64
CA ASP A 77 -1.37 -1.95 3.60
C ASP A 77 -0.75 -0.79 2.81
N TYR A 78 -0.11 0.17 3.49
CA TYR A 78 0.59 1.26 2.80
C TYR A 78 1.73 0.76 1.93
N ARG A 79 2.48 -0.23 2.44
CA ARG A 79 3.58 -0.84 1.69
C ARG A 79 3.06 -1.65 0.50
N TYR A 80 1.89 -2.28 0.64
CA TYR A 80 1.22 -3.00 -0.45
C TYR A 80 0.76 -2.06 -1.56
N ASP A 81 0.16 -0.92 -1.20
CA ASP A 81 -0.30 0.08 -2.17
C ASP A 81 0.90 0.72 -2.90
N LEU A 82 2.01 0.96 -2.19
CA LEU A 82 3.26 1.38 -2.81
C LEU A 82 3.78 0.33 -3.81
N ALA A 83 3.79 -0.96 -3.42
CA ALA A 83 4.26 -2.04 -4.28
C ALA A 83 3.44 -2.17 -5.58
N THR A 84 2.10 -2.15 -5.46
CA THR A 84 1.22 -2.22 -6.63
C THR A 84 1.34 -1.00 -7.54
N THR A 85 1.57 0.18 -6.95
CA THR A 85 1.81 1.40 -7.72
C THR A 85 3.14 1.37 -8.46
N LEU A 86 4.21 0.89 -7.83
CA LEU A 86 5.53 0.72 -8.46
C LEU A 86 5.47 -0.27 -9.62
N HIS A 87 4.81 -1.41 -9.44
CA HIS A 87 4.63 -2.40 -10.51
C HIS A 87 3.86 -1.80 -11.70
N ALA A 88 2.81 -1.03 -11.45
CA ALA A 88 2.07 -0.31 -12.49
C ALA A 88 2.87 0.82 -13.18
N GLN A 89 4.10 1.10 -12.74
CA GLN A 89 5.07 2.02 -13.35
C GLN A 89 6.28 1.28 -13.93
N ASP A 90 6.17 -0.04 -14.13
CA ASP A 90 7.24 -0.90 -14.63
C ASP A 90 8.49 -0.96 -13.70
N GLU A 91 8.38 -0.45 -12.47
CA GLU A 91 9.41 -0.49 -11.42
C GLU A 91 9.31 -1.81 -10.63
N VAL A 92 9.36 -2.94 -11.35
CA VAL A 92 9.00 -4.27 -10.82
C VAL A 92 9.93 -4.72 -9.70
N GLU A 93 11.24 -4.47 -9.79
CA GLU A 93 12.19 -4.82 -8.74
C GLU A 93 11.93 -4.03 -7.45
N ALA A 94 11.56 -2.74 -7.57
CA ALA A 94 11.22 -1.93 -6.41
C ALA A 94 9.91 -2.42 -5.76
N ALA A 95 8.93 -2.80 -6.57
CA ALA A 95 7.67 -3.39 -6.11
C ALA A 95 7.90 -4.70 -5.34
N GLN A 96 8.74 -5.59 -5.87
CA GLN A 96 9.10 -6.86 -5.22
C GLN A 96 9.73 -6.63 -3.85
N ARG A 97 10.70 -5.71 -3.74
CA ARG A 97 11.32 -5.36 -2.45
C ARG A 97 10.31 -4.89 -1.41
N GLN A 98 9.30 -4.11 -1.81
CA GLN A 98 8.26 -3.68 -0.88
C GLN A 98 7.41 -4.87 -0.38
N LEU A 99 7.08 -5.83 -1.23
CA LEU A 99 6.32 -7.02 -0.83
C LEU A 99 7.17 -7.98 0.01
N GLU A 100 8.46 -8.14 -0.30
CA GLU A 100 9.40 -8.93 0.51
C GLU A 100 9.45 -8.42 1.95
N GLU A 101 9.52 -7.11 2.16
CA GLU A 101 9.44 -6.49 3.49
C GLU A 101 8.12 -6.80 4.22
N ILE A 102 6.99 -6.82 3.51
CA ILE A 102 5.71 -7.23 4.12
C ILE A 102 5.78 -8.70 4.54
N VAL A 103 6.24 -9.59 3.66
CA VAL A 103 6.29 -11.03 3.93
C VAL A 103 7.27 -11.35 5.06
N GLN A 104 8.39 -10.62 5.16
CA GLN A 104 9.36 -10.79 6.22
C GLN A 104 8.80 -10.37 7.59
N ARG A 105 8.12 -9.22 7.67
CA ARG A 105 7.56 -8.70 8.94
C ARG A 105 6.23 -9.34 9.32
N HIS A 106 5.44 -9.72 8.31
CA HIS A 106 4.10 -10.27 8.44
C HIS A 106 3.98 -11.57 7.61
N PRO A 107 4.60 -12.69 8.03
CA PRO A 107 4.60 -13.95 7.26
C PRO A 107 3.19 -14.52 7.02
N ALA A 108 2.22 -14.18 7.87
CA ALA A 108 0.81 -14.55 7.73
C ALA A 108 0.03 -13.71 6.72
N ASN A 109 0.61 -12.64 6.16
CA ASN A 109 -0.03 -11.80 5.16
C ASN A 109 -0.10 -12.52 3.81
N ARG A 110 -1.13 -13.34 3.65
CA ARG A 110 -1.38 -14.13 2.43
C ARG A 110 -1.49 -13.26 1.18
N LYS A 111 -2.11 -12.08 1.29
CA LYS A 111 -2.30 -11.14 0.18
C LYS A 111 -0.96 -10.70 -0.40
N ALA A 112 -0.01 -10.30 0.46
CA ALA A 112 1.33 -9.92 0.03
C ALA A 112 2.13 -11.11 -0.53
N ARG A 113 2.03 -12.29 0.09
CA ARG A 113 2.68 -13.52 -0.41
C ARG A 113 2.25 -13.89 -1.83
N VAL A 114 0.94 -13.91 -2.08
CA VAL A 114 0.38 -14.24 -3.40
C VAL A 114 0.83 -13.22 -4.44
N LEU A 115 0.77 -11.93 -4.11
CA LEU A 115 1.21 -10.89 -5.05
C LEU A 115 2.71 -10.98 -5.36
N LEU A 116 3.55 -11.24 -4.35
CA LEU A 116 4.99 -11.41 -4.55
C LEU A 116 5.31 -12.61 -5.45
N VAL A 117 4.63 -13.73 -5.24
CA VAL A 117 4.75 -14.92 -6.10
C VAL A 117 4.34 -14.61 -7.54
N ASN A 118 3.27 -13.83 -7.74
CA ASN A 118 2.86 -13.41 -9.08
C ASN A 118 3.93 -12.56 -9.76
N TYR A 119 4.49 -11.57 -9.05
CA TYR A 119 5.56 -10.73 -9.62
C TYR A 119 6.84 -11.51 -9.93
N TRP A 120 7.20 -12.51 -9.11
CA TRP A 120 8.31 -13.40 -9.43
C TRP A 120 8.02 -14.30 -10.62
N LYS A 121 6.79 -14.83 -10.76
CA LYS A 121 6.37 -15.61 -11.95
C LYS A 121 6.46 -14.76 -13.22
N GLU A 122 5.96 -13.52 -13.18
CA GLU A 122 6.00 -12.57 -14.30
C GLU A 122 7.44 -12.27 -14.75
N THR A 123 8.38 -12.19 -13.81
CA THR A 123 9.80 -11.90 -14.07
C THR A 123 10.67 -13.14 -14.24
N GLY A 124 10.08 -14.35 -14.27
CA GLY A 124 10.83 -15.62 -14.43
C GLY A 124 11.64 -16.06 -13.21
N GLN A 125 11.47 -15.41 -12.05
CA GLN A 125 12.17 -15.69 -10.79
C GLN A 125 11.57 -16.91 -10.05
N LEU A 126 11.38 -18.03 -10.75
CA LEU A 126 10.74 -19.23 -10.21
C LEU A 126 11.49 -19.84 -9.02
N GLN A 127 12.81 -19.61 -8.93
CA GLN A 127 13.61 -20.07 -7.80
C GLN A 127 13.19 -19.41 -6.48
N ASN A 128 12.84 -18.11 -6.51
CA ASN A 128 12.41 -17.38 -5.32
C ASN A 128 11.08 -17.93 -4.79
N VAL A 129 10.17 -18.31 -5.70
CA VAL A 129 8.90 -18.95 -5.36
C VAL A 129 9.14 -20.27 -4.60
N GLN A 130 10.04 -21.12 -5.10
CA GLN A 130 10.37 -22.40 -4.45
C GLN A 130 10.96 -22.19 -3.06
N VAL A 131 11.88 -21.22 -2.92
CA VAL A 131 12.49 -20.89 -1.63
C VAL A 131 11.45 -20.40 -0.64
N LEU A 132 10.55 -19.50 -1.05
CA LEU A 132 9.48 -19.01 -0.18
C LEU A 132 8.55 -20.14 0.27
N LEU A 133 8.13 -21.02 -0.65
CA LEU A 133 7.28 -22.17 -0.31
C LEU A 133 7.97 -23.10 0.70
N ALA A 134 9.23 -23.44 0.48
CA ALA A 134 10.00 -24.28 1.41
C ALA A 134 10.14 -23.64 2.79
N GLN A 135 10.36 -22.31 2.87
CA GLN A 135 10.41 -21.59 4.15
C GLN A 135 9.07 -21.64 4.89
N LEU A 136 7.97 -21.49 4.17
CA LEU A 136 6.63 -21.52 4.75
C LEU A 136 6.25 -22.92 5.26
N GLU A 137 6.58 -23.97 4.50
CA GLU A 137 6.40 -25.36 4.93
C GLU A 137 7.18 -25.67 6.22
N GLN A 138 8.41 -25.19 6.33
CA GLN A 138 9.21 -25.35 7.55
C GLN A 138 8.61 -24.61 8.75
N GLN A 139 8.03 -23.43 8.53
CA GLN A 139 7.45 -22.63 9.60
C GLN A 139 6.10 -23.15 10.07
N ASN A 140 5.24 -23.58 9.13
CA ASN A 140 3.90 -24.10 9.40
C ASN A 140 3.53 -25.19 8.37
N PRO A 141 3.86 -26.46 8.64
CA PRO A 141 3.58 -27.57 7.73
C PRO A 141 2.09 -27.78 7.42
N ASP A 142 1.22 -27.34 8.34
CA ASP A 142 -0.24 -27.47 8.22
C ASP A 142 -0.94 -26.20 7.68
N ASP A 143 -0.20 -25.19 7.18
CA ASP A 143 -0.80 -23.96 6.63
C ASP A 143 -1.70 -24.30 5.41
N PRO A 144 -3.04 -24.08 5.49
CA PRO A 144 -3.96 -24.35 4.39
C PRO A 144 -3.61 -23.56 3.12
N ALA A 145 -2.92 -22.43 3.25
CA ALA A 145 -2.47 -21.63 2.11
C ALA A 145 -1.35 -22.33 1.31
N LEU A 146 -0.63 -23.29 1.88
CA LEU A 146 0.33 -24.14 1.16
C LEU A 146 -0.37 -25.25 0.38
N GLN A 147 -1.45 -25.82 0.94
CA GLN A 147 -2.18 -26.92 0.32
C GLN A 147 -2.97 -26.53 -0.92
N GLN A 148 -3.38 -25.26 -1.02
CA GLN A 148 -4.14 -24.78 -2.19
C GLN A 148 -3.27 -24.31 -3.36
N GLY A 149 -1.94 -24.21 -3.19
CA GLY A 149 -1.05 -23.61 -4.18
C GLY A 149 -1.36 -22.12 -4.36
N LEU A 150 -0.48 -21.25 -3.86
CA LEU A 150 -0.62 -19.79 -3.94
C LEU A 150 -1.07 -19.28 -5.33
#